data_AF-A0A929YAV3-F1
#
_entry.id   AF-A0A929YAV3-F1
#
_cell.length_a   1.000
_cell.length_b   1.000
_cell.length_c   1.000
_cell.angle_alpha   90.00
_cell.angle_beta   90.00
_cell.angle_gamma   90.00
#
_symmetry.space_group_name_H-M   'P 1'
#
loop_
_entity.id
_entity.type
_entity.pdbx_description
1 polymer ?
#
loop_
_entity_poly.entity_id
_entity_poly.type
_entity_poly.pdbx_seq_one_letter_code
_entity_poly.pdbx_strand_id
1 'polypeptide(L)'
;MKRQSFETLTLEKIVGGGQALGTLADGCKCFVWGGLPGETVTVRITKKKSHLVEAVVEEVISPSPDRIQPRDPDSYLSTSPWQIMPLEVEQTYKARLINDAFTLHNVTLPAAIDIYCDNVAYGYRNKVEFSWYSKSIMSRAVSQKEPRAVSGFGLFSDDTQGVNTNSDRDGLSSDTLDLAFFRRGSKGKIVVDGTSLAHPAINNLARAIRDLLRHKRVAARQLKTLLVRCDQSGSCVWQLYIKDRLPEIITADEAAKLPAQGGEIIYSDPRSPASRITERLVHFGNTTLTDTILGVPFRYACEGFFQVNIPVYEQALRDMREWAGRDCNSQHSGRQLGHHQKKSEQQGTNSQHGSSNSFSEGFAF
;
A
#
# COMPACT_ATOMS: atom_id res chain seq x y z
N MET A 1 1.31 -24.18 13.79
CA MET A 1 1.25 -23.44 12.51
C MET A 1 0.01 -23.91 11.76
N LYS A 2 -0.87 -23.00 11.29
CA LYS A 2 -1.97 -23.43 10.41
C LYS A 2 -1.35 -23.95 9.11
N ARG A 3 -1.68 -25.18 8.73
CA ARG A 3 -1.22 -25.79 7.47
C ARG A 3 -1.71 -24.91 6.32
N GLN A 4 -0.80 -24.47 5.47
CA GLN A 4 -1.18 -23.75 4.25
C GLN A 4 -1.94 -24.74 3.35
N SER A 5 -3.08 -24.32 2.83
CA SER A 5 -3.91 -25.12 1.92
C SER A 5 -3.68 -24.61 0.50
N PHE A 6 -3.40 -25.54 -0.40
CA PHE A 6 -3.20 -25.27 -1.82
C PHE A 6 -4.26 -26.01 -2.62
N GLU A 7 -4.81 -25.37 -3.64
CA GLU A 7 -5.82 -25.93 -4.54
C GLU A 7 -5.47 -25.58 -5.98
N THR A 8 -5.79 -26.45 -6.92
CA THR A 8 -5.64 -26.18 -8.35
C THR A 8 -7.00 -25.94 -8.98
N LEU A 9 -7.14 -24.85 -9.74
CA LEU A 9 -8.39 -24.49 -10.41
C LEU A 9 -8.14 -23.65 -11.66
N THR A 10 -9.15 -23.59 -12.51
CA THR A 10 -9.19 -22.70 -13.67
C THR A 10 -9.92 -21.40 -13.32
N LEU A 11 -9.40 -20.27 -13.80
CA LEU A 11 -9.95 -18.95 -13.59
C LEU A 11 -10.84 -18.56 -14.76
N GLU A 12 -12.08 -18.14 -14.47
CA GLU A 12 -13.12 -17.92 -15.47
C GLU A 12 -13.16 -16.47 -15.95
N LYS A 13 -13.11 -15.52 -15.02
CA LYS A 13 -13.21 -14.09 -15.30
C LYS A 13 -12.66 -13.25 -14.16
N ILE A 14 -12.40 -11.97 -14.42
CA ILE A 14 -12.16 -10.97 -13.39
C ILE A 14 -13.50 -10.39 -12.92
N VAL A 15 -13.65 -10.15 -11.63
CA VAL A 15 -14.87 -9.62 -11.00
C VAL A 15 -14.61 -8.29 -10.29
N GLY A 16 -15.71 -7.61 -9.91
CA GLY A 16 -15.65 -6.40 -9.10
C GLY A 16 -14.78 -6.61 -7.86
N GLY A 17 -13.84 -5.68 -7.63
CA GLY A 17 -12.78 -5.83 -6.63
C GLY A 17 -11.43 -6.28 -7.19
N GLY A 18 -11.34 -6.65 -8.47
CA GLY A 18 -10.07 -6.86 -9.18
C GLY A 18 -9.47 -8.27 -9.06
N GLN A 19 -10.17 -9.20 -8.42
CA GLN A 19 -9.78 -10.60 -8.33
C GLN A 19 -10.30 -11.40 -9.52
N ALA A 20 -9.58 -12.47 -9.88
CA ALA A 20 -10.12 -13.50 -10.76
C ALA A 20 -11.05 -14.42 -9.97
N LEU A 21 -12.09 -14.92 -10.61
CA LEU A 21 -13.06 -15.86 -10.06
C LEU A 21 -12.82 -17.24 -10.68
N GLY A 22 -12.74 -18.25 -9.84
CA GLY A 22 -12.82 -19.65 -10.26
C GLY A 22 -13.72 -20.46 -9.33
N THR A 23 -13.86 -21.74 -9.63
CA THR A 23 -14.69 -22.67 -8.86
C THR A 23 -13.83 -23.84 -8.40
N LEU A 24 -13.82 -24.12 -7.09
CA LEU A 24 -13.12 -25.27 -6.51
C LEU A 24 -13.85 -26.58 -6.84
N ALA A 25 -13.18 -27.71 -6.63
CA ALA A 25 -13.75 -29.04 -6.87
C ALA A 25 -15.00 -29.34 -6.03
N ASP A 26 -15.16 -28.70 -4.87
CA ASP A 26 -16.33 -28.79 -4.00
C ASP A 26 -17.48 -27.84 -4.42
N GLY A 27 -17.34 -27.12 -5.54
CA GLY A 27 -18.31 -26.14 -6.04
C GLY A 27 -18.21 -24.76 -5.39
N CYS A 28 -17.32 -24.56 -4.42
CA CYS A 28 -17.17 -23.28 -3.74
C CYS A 28 -16.49 -22.24 -4.64
N LYS A 29 -16.99 -20.99 -4.62
CA LYS A 29 -16.41 -19.88 -5.40
C LYS A 29 -15.11 -19.38 -4.76
N CYS A 30 -14.07 -19.28 -5.56
CA CYS A 30 -12.73 -18.88 -5.14
C CYS A 30 -12.34 -17.56 -5.82
N PHE A 31 -12.07 -16.53 -5.01
CA PHE A 31 -11.61 -15.23 -5.45
C PHE A 31 -10.09 -15.16 -5.32
N VAL A 32 -9.41 -14.97 -6.44
CA VAL A 32 -7.96 -15.20 -6.57
C VAL A 32 -7.25 -13.92 -6.98
N TRP A 33 -6.28 -13.49 -6.19
CA TRP A 33 -5.35 -12.43 -6.57
C TRP A 33 -4.18 -12.98 -7.39
N GLY A 34 -3.71 -12.22 -8.38
CA GLY A 34 -2.54 -12.56 -9.19
C GLY A 34 -2.79 -13.52 -10.34
N GLY A 35 -4.06 -13.82 -10.63
CA GLY A 35 -4.47 -14.67 -11.75
C GLY A 35 -5.26 -13.89 -12.81
N LEU A 36 -5.24 -14.40 -14.04
CA LEU A 36 -6.00 -13.89 -15.18
C LEU A 36 -7.06 -14.90 -15.64
N PRO A 37 -8.10 -14.45 -16.36
CA PRO A 37 -9.07 -15.35 -16.98
C PRO A 37 -8.40 -16.33 -17.97
N GLY A 38 -8.90 -17.55 -18.02
CA GLY A 38 -8.38 -18.64 -18.85
C GLY A 38 -7.22 -19.42 -18.22
N GLU A 39 -6.64 -18.94 -17.11
CA GLU A 39 -5.48 -19.60 -16.51
C GLU A 39 -5.86 -20.83 -15.69
N THR A 40 -4.97 -21.81 -15.69
CA THR A 40 -4.96 -22.88 -14.68
C THR A 40 -3.84 -22.61 -13.69
N VAL A 41 -4.18 -22.51 -12.41
CA VAL A 41 -3.28 -22.04 -11.36
C VAL A 41 -3.35 -22.93 -10.12
N THR A 42 -2.23 -23.05 -9.42
CA THR A 42 -2.21 -23.49 -8.02
C THR A 42 -2.31 -22.25 -7.13
N VAL A 43 -3.32 -22.21 -6.27
CA VAL A 43 -3.58 -21.09 -5.37
C VAL A 43 -3.37 -21.47 -3.93
N ARG A 44 -2.83 -20.55 -3.14
CA ARG A 44 -2.77 -20.67 -1.69
C ARG A 44 -3.97 -19.99 -1.06
N ILE A 45 -4.77 -20.75 -0.31
CA ILE A 45 -5.93 -20.22 0.41
C ILE A 45 -5.47 -19.27 1.50
N THR A 46 -6.03 -18.05 1.49
CA THR A 46 -5.75 -17.01 2.49
C THR A 46 -6.90 -16.85 3.48
N LYS A 47 -8.14 -17.05 3.04
CA LYS A 47 -9.34 -16.94 3.87
C LYS A 47 -10.41 -17.91 3.38
N LYS A 48 -11.04 -18.63 4.31
CA LYS A 48 -12.16 -19.52 4.04
C LYS A 48 -13.41 -18.99 4.75
N LYS A 49 -14.50 -18.79 4.02
CA LYS A 49 -15.84 -18.44 4.53
C LYS A 49 -16.83 -19.56 4.16
N SER A 50 -18.08 -19.46 4.61
CA SER A 50 -19.10 -20.51 4.38
C SER A 50 -19.42 -20.75 2.90
N HIS A 51 -19.42 -19.71 2.07
CA HIS A 51 -19.82 -19.79 0.65
C HIS A 51 -18.75 -19.30 -0.33
N LEU A 52 -17.60 -18.86 0.17
CA LEU A 52 -16.51 -18.38 -0.67
C LEU A 52 -15.15 -18.59 -0.03
N VAL A 53 -14.13 -18.61 -0.89
CA VAL A 53 -12.72 -18.68 -0.52
C VAL A 53 -11.99 -17.50 -1.15
N GLU A 54 -11.03 -16.91 -0.42
CA GLU A 54 -10.09 -15.93 -0.96
C GLU A 54 -8.70 -16.59 -1.01
N ALA A 55 -8.02 -16.47 -2.14
CA ALA A 55 -6.72 -17.09 -2.40
C ALA A 55 -5.80 -16.15 -3.18
N VAL A 56 -4.53 -16.55 -3.28
CA VAL A 56 -3.51 -15.88 -4.09
C VAL A 56 -2.85 -16.94 -4.95
N VAL A 57 -2.58 -16.63 -6.22
CA VAL A 57 -1.80 -17.51 -7.10
C VAL A 57 -0.42 -17.75 -6.49
N GLU A 58 -0.05 -19.02 -6.34
CA GLU A 58 1.30 -19.43 -5.96
C GLU A 58 2.08 -19.88 -7.20
N GLU A 59 1.40 -20.57 -8.12
CA GLU A 59 2.00 -21.08 -9.36
C GLU A 59 0.98 -20.98 -10.51
N VAL A 60 1.47 -20.62 -11.69
CA VAL A 60 0.70 -20.61 -12.93
C VAL A 60 1.09 -21.83 -13.76
N ILE A 61 0.16 -22.78 -13.91
CA ILE A 61 0.38 -24.04 -14.63
C ILE A 61 0.16 -23.83 -16.13
N SER A 62 -0.93 -23.14 -16.49
CA SER A 62 -1.24 -22.76 -17.85
C SER A 62 -1.54 -21.25 -17.86
N PRO A 63 -0.62 -20.42 -18.41
CA PRO A 63 -0.77 -18.98 -18.41
C PRO A 63 -1.75 -18.50 -19.49
N SER A 64 -2.37 -17.36 -19.24
CA SER A 64 -3.15 -16.64 -20.24
C SER A 64 -2.21 -16.10 -21.31
N PRO A 65 -2.63 -16.02 -22.60
CA PRO A 65 -1.85 -15.35 -23.63
C PRO A 65 -1.57 -13.87 -23.30
N ASP A 66 -2.41 -13.24 -22.48
CA ASP A 66 -2.25 -11.85 -22.05
C ASP A 66 -1.34 -11.71 -20.82
N ARG A 67 -0.79 -12.80 -20.26
CA ARG A 67 0.08 -12.71 -19.09
C ARG A 67 1.44 -12.12 -19.47
N ILE A 68 1.83 -11.07 -18.76
CA ILE A 68 3.19 -10.51 -18.77
C ILE A 68 3.84 -10.64 -17.39
N GLN A 69 5.17 -10.52 -17.35
CA GLN A 69 5.89 -10.43 -16.09
C GLN A 69 5.66 -9.03 -15.48
N PRO A 70 5.22 -8.95 -14.21
CA PRO A 70 5.03 -7.67 -13.55
C PRO A 70 6.37 -6.96 -13.33
N ARG A 71 6.36 -5.63 -13.42
CA ARG A 71 7.57 -4.80 -13.26
C ARG A 71 8.09 -4.79 -11.82
N ASP A 72 7.19 -4.88 -10.84
CA ASP A 72 7.53 -5.00 -9.42
C ASP A 72 7.20 -6.42 -8.90
N PRO A 73 7.94 -7.49 -9.29
CA PRO A 73 7.52 -8.88 -9.09
C PRO A 73 7.23 -9.28 -7.64
N ASP A 74 7.95 -8.70 -6.67
CA ASP A 74 7.75 -9.03 -5.26
C ASP A 74 6.57 -8.27 -4.63
N SER A 75 6.17 -7.13 -5.21
CA SER A 75 5.24 -6.19 -4.56
C SER A 75 4.02 -5.79 -5.38
N TYR A 76 3.92 -6.20 -6.65
CA TYR A 76 2.81 -5.83 -7.54
C TYR A 76 1.45 -6.20 -6.94
N LEU A 77 1.33 -7.36 -6.28
CA LEU A 77 0.10 -7.75 -5.58
C LEU A 77 -0.31 -6.71 -4.53
N SER A 78 0.64 -6.04 -3.88
CA SER A 78 0.34 -5.02 -2.89
C SER A 78 0.09 -3.64 -3.49
N THR A 79 0.67 -3.32 -4.65
CA THR A 79 0.67 -1.98 -5.23
C THR A 79 -0.27 -1.84 -6.44
N SER A 80 -0.12 -2.69 -7.45
CA SER A 80 -0.95 -2.80 -8.64
C SER A 80 -1.04 -4.28 -9.10
N PRO A 81 -2.06 -5.03 -8.63
CA PRO A 81 -2.19 -6.46 -8.92
C PRO A 81 -2.30 -6.81 -10.41
N TRP A 82 -2.66 -5.83 -11.24
CA TRP A 82 -2.91 -5.99 -12.66
C TRP A 82 -1.67 -5.69 -13.54
N GLN A 83 -0.50 -5.42 -12.94
CA GLN A 83 0.78 -5.37 -13.67
C GLN A 83 1.14 -6.67 -14.43
N ILE A 84 0.34 -7.72 -14.27
CA ILE A 84 0.48 -9.02 -14.93
C ILE A 84 -0.20 -9.06 -16.31
N MET A 85 -0.79 -7.97 -16.79
CA MET A 85 -1.36 -7.87 -18.14
C MET A 85 -0.96 -6.54 -18.83
N PRO A 86 -0.95 -6.47 -20.17
CA PRO A 86 -0.76 -5.23 -20.91
C PRO A 86 -1.84 -4.20 -20.60
N LEU A 87 -1.52 -2.91 -20.77
CA LEU A 87 -2.40 -1.79 -20.44
C LEU A 87 -3.67 -1.77 -21.31
N GLU A 88 -3.58 -2.21 -22.55
CA GLU A 88 -4.69 -2.32 -23.49
C GLU A 88 -5.69 -3.40 -23.05
N VAL A 89 -5.16 -4.52 -22.55
CA VAL A 89 -5.95 -5.60 -21.97
C VAL A 89 -6.58 -5.14 -20.65
N GLU A 90 -5.84 -4.40 -19.83
CA GLU A 90 -6.33 -3.79 -18.59
C GLU A 90 -7.58 -2.94 -18.83
N GLN A 91 -7.54 -2.07 -19.84
CA GLN A 91 -8.65 -1.20 -20.23
C GLN A 91 -9.88 -2.00 -20.66
N THR A 92 -9.67 -3.09 -21.41
CA THR A 92 -10.77 -3.99 -21.82
C THR A 92 -11.48 -4.59 -20.60
N TYR A 93 -10.71 -5.05 -19.59
CA TYR A 93 -11.30 -5.56 -18.35
C TYR A 93 -11.98 -4.46 -17.53
N LYS A 94 -11.44 -3.24 -17.47
CA LYS A 94 -12.10 -2.11 -16.80
C LYS A 94 -13.45 -1.78 -17.42
N ALA A 95 -13.51 -1.65 -18.75
CA ALA A 95 -14.75 -1.40 -19.48
C ALA A 95 -15.78 -2.50 -19.19
N ARG A 96 -15.36 -3.78 -19.21
CA ARG A 96 -16.22 -4.91 -18.87
C ARG A 96 -16.73 -4.85 -17.44
N LEU A 97 -15.88 -4.54 -16.46
CA LEU A 97 -16.29 -4.44 -15.05
C LEU A 97 -17.33 -3.34 -14.83
N ILE A 98 -17.18 -2.19 -15.49
CA ILE A 98 -18.17 -1.11 -15.43
C ILE A 98 -19.48 -1.58 -16.06
N ASN A 99 -19.44 -2.21 -17.24
CA ASN A 99 -20.64 -2.75 -17.88
C ASN A 99 -21.36 -3.80 -17.01
N ASP A 100 -20.61 -4.74 -16.43
CA ASP A 100 -21.13 -5.76 -15.52
C ASP A 100 -21.80 -5.12 -14.28
N ALA A 101 -21.22 -4.04 -13.74
CA ALA A 101 -21.78 -3.31 -12.61
C ALA A 101 -23.12 -2.62 -12.95
N PHE A 102 -23.21 -1.92 -14.08
CA PHE A 102 -24.48 -1.31 -14.53
C PHE A 102 -25.54 -2.37 -14.86
N THR A 103 -25.14 -3.45 -15.52
CA THR A 103 -26.03 -4.57 -15.85
C THR A 103 -26.61 -5.21 -14.59
N LEU A 104 -25.82 -5.36 -13.53
CA LEU A 104 -26.28 -5.87 -12.23
C LEU A 104 -27.39 -5.01 -11.61
N HIS A 105 -27.39 -3.71 -11.92
CA HIS A 105 -28.42 -2.76 -11.49
C HIS A 105 -29.55 -2.57 -12.52
N ASN A 106 -29.65 -3.44 -13.52
CA ASN A 106 -30.62 -3.35 -14.63
C ASN A 106 -30.56 -2.02 -15.39
N VAL A 107 -29.36 -1.43 -15.47
CA VAL A 107 -29.11 -0.22 -16.26
C VAL A 107 -28.37 -0.61 -17.53
N THR A 108 -28.96 -0.31 -18.68
CA THR A 108 -28.32 -0.46 -19.99
C THR A 108 -27.67 0.86 -20.38
N LEU A 109 -26.36 0.83 -20.60
CA LEU A 109 -25.63 2.00 -21.08
C LEU A 109 -25.95 2.24 -22.58
N PRO A 110 -26.07 3.51 -23.01
CA PRO A 110 -26.46 3.85 -24.37
C PRO A 110 -25.38 3.57 -25.43
N ALA A 111 -24.12 3.44 -25.00
CA ALA A 111 -22.97 3.21 -25.86
C ALA A 111 -21.95 2.30 -25.16
N ALA A 112 -21.03 1.74 -25.96
CA ALA A 112 -19.86 1.05 -25.43
C ALA A 112 -19.04 2.00 -24.55
N ILE A 113 -18.47 1.45 -23.47
CA ILE A 113 -17.64 2.21 -22.53
C ILE A 113 -16.27 2.40 -23.15
N ASP A 114 -15.90 3.66 -23.38
CA ASP A 114 -14.55 4.05 -23.73
C ASP A 114 -13.76 4.37 -22.45
N ILE A 115 -12.56 3.80 -22.32
CA ILE A 115 -11.68 4.02 -21.17
C ILE A 115 -10.56 4.95 -21.62
N TYR A 116 -10.48 6.12 -20.99
CA TYR A 116 -9.34 7.00 -21.24
C TYR A 116 -8.07 6.45 -20.60
N CYS A 117 -6.97 6.46 -21.36
CA CYS A 117 -5.63 6.18 -20.89
C CYS A 117 -4.63 7.14 -21.55
N ASP A 118 -3.71 7.68 -20.75
CA ASP A 118 -2.62 8.53 -21.20
C ASP A 118 -1.40 7.73 -21.71
N ASN A 119 -1.52 6.41 -21.81
CA ASN A 119 -0.45 5.45 -22.14
C ASN A 119 0.76 5.48 -21.18
N VAL A 120 0.60 6.01 -19.96
CA VAL A 120 1.65 6.03 -18.94
C VAL A 120 1.41 4.94 -17.90
N ALA A 121 2.01 3.77 -18.10
CA ALA A 121 1.85 2.63 -17.19
C ALA A 121 2.61 2.76 -15.85
N TYR A 122 3.65 3.58 -15.79
CA TYR A 122 4.61 3.65 -14.67
C TYR A 122 5.02 5.09 -14.38
N GLY A 123 5.52 5.35 -13.16
CA GLY A 123 5.98 6.67 -12.75
C GLY A 123 4.88 7.71 -12.53
N TYR A 124 3.61 7.36 -12.72
CA TYR A 124 2.50 8.30 -12.65
C TYR A 124 2.14 8.73 -11.22
N ARG A 125 2.44 7.93 -10.19
CA ARG A 125 2.07 8.26 -8.80
C ARG A 125 2.98 9.36 -8.24
N ASN A 126 2.36 10.46 -7.83
CA ASN A 126 3.03 11.56 -7.14
C ASN A 126 3.06 11.41 -5.60
N LYS A 127 2.46 10.36 -5.02
CA LYS A 127 2.43 10.09 -3.56
C LYS A 127 2.66 8.61 -3.27
N VAL A 128 3.52 8.30 -2.30
CA VAL A 128 3.74 6.93 -1.80
C VAL A 128 3.90 6.91 -0.28
N GLU A 129 3.29 5.91 0.35
CA GLU A 129 3.47 5.60 1.77
C GLU A 129 4.26 4.29 1.91
N PHE A 130 5.48 4.40 2.42
CA PHE A 130 6.32 3.26 2.76
C PHE A 130 6.16 2.90 4.23
N SER A 131 6.19 1.61 4.52
CA SER A 131 6.39 1.10 5.87
C SER A 131 7.87 0.79 6.09
N TRP A 132 8.20 0.47 7.33
CA TRP A 132 9.51 -0.02 7.74
C TRP A 132 9.51 -1.53 8.00
N TYR A 133 10.65 -2.16 7.77
CA TYR A 133 10.96 -3.54 8.13
C TYR A 133 12.37 -3.59 8.74
N SER A 134 12.57 -4.45 9.74
CA SER A 134 13.92 -4.77 10.20
C SER A 134 14.10 -6.26 10.41
N LYS A 135 15.28 -6.76 10.04
CA LYS A 135 15.70 -8.14 10.32
C LYS A 135 16.78 -8.10 11.40
N SER A 136 16.50 -8.77 12.52
CA SER A 136 17.52 -8.97 13.54
C SER A 136 18.41 -10.13 13.15
N ILE A 137 19.65 -9.83 12.78
CA ILE A 137 20.69 -10.84 12.56
C ILE A 137 21.29 -11.15 13.93
N MET A 138 20.76 -12.18 14.59
CA MET A 138 21.47 -12.76 15.72
C MET A 138 22.67 -13.55 15.19
N SER A 139 23.89 -13.09 15.49
CA SER A 139 25.09 -13.90 15.27
C SER A 139 24.97 -15.18 16.12
N ARG A 140 24.67 -16.32 15.49
CA ARG A 140 24.88 -17.63 16.11
C ARG A 140 26.38 -17.84 16.22
N ALA A 141 26.98 -17.37 17.31
CA ALA A 141 28.28 -17.86 17.73
C ALA A 141 28.12 -19.36 18.00
N VAL A 142 28.76 -20.16 17.15
CA VAL A 142 28.82 -21.62 17.25
C VAL A 142 29.52 -21.94 18.57
N SER A 143 28.75 -22.31 19.59
CA SER A 143 29.31 -22.96 20.77
C SER A 143 29.67 -24.38 20.35
N GLN A 144 30.90 -24.58 19.86
CA GLN A 144 31.49 -25.91 19.81
C GLN A 144 31.63 -26.38 21.27
N LYS A 145 30.70 -27.22 21.72
CA LYS A 145 30.94 -28.10 22.87
C LYS A 145 31.68 -29.31 22.33
N GLU A 146 32.98 -29.36 22.57
CA GLU A 146 33.70 -30.64 22.58
C GLU A 146 33.12 -31.56 23.68
N PRO A 147 33.05 -32.87 23.45
CA PRO A 147 32.62 -33.82 24.47
C PRO A 147 33.76 -34.06 25.48
N ARG A 148 33.50 -33.76 26.77
CA ARG A 148 34.38 -34.16 27.87
C ARG A 148 34.28 -35.67 28.11
N ALA A 149 35.41 -36.36 27.94
CA ALA A 149 35.69 -37.64 28.58
C ALA A 149 36.18 -37.41 30.02
N VAL A 150 35.94 -38.41 30.86
CA VAL A 150 36.14 -38.43 32.32
C VAL A 150 37.55 -38.91 32.69
N SER A 151 38.21 -38.25 33.65
CA SER A 151 39.05 -38.91 34.68
C SER A 151 39.56 -37.95 35.77
N GLY A 152 39.12 -38.20 37.00
CA GLY A 152 39.95 -38.52 38.19
C GLY A 152 41.04 -37.58 38.72
N PHE A 153 40.87 -37.27 40.03
CA PHE A 153 41.85 -36.98 41.09
C PHE A 153 42.46 -35.57 41.21
N GLY A 154 42.45 -35.05 42.43
CA GLY A 154 42.85 -33.69 42.79
C GLY A 154 44.02 -33.60 43.77
N LEU A 155 44.33 -32.36 44.20
CA LEU A 155 44.88 -31.94 45.50
C LEU A 155 45.45 -30.49 45.44
N PHE A 156 45.13 -29.71 46.46
CA PHE A 156 45.78 -28.50 47.05
C PHE A 156 45.74 -27.10 46.36
N SER A 157 45.26 -26.14 47.19
CA SER A 157 45.66 -24.74 47.49
C SER A 157 46.36 -23.89 46.41
N ASP A 158 45.91 -22.65 46.17
CA ASP A 158 46.30 -21.47 46.97
C ASP A 158 45.57 -20.17 46.51
N ASP A 159 45.48 -19.21 47.42
CA ASP A 159 44.92 -17.86 47.25
C ASP A 159 45.64 -17.02 46.19
N THR A 160 44.90 -16.20 45.41
CA THR A 160 45.20 -14.76 45.21
C THR A 160 44.17 -14.02 44.33
N GLN A 161 43.59 -12.97 44.92
CA GLN A 161 43.32 -11.63 44.39
C GLN A 161 42.85 -11.44 42.93
N GLY A 162 41.61 -10.96 42.80
CA GLY A 162 41.28 -9.67 42.19
C GLY A 162 41.57 -9.46 40.69
N VAL A 163 40.50 -9.37 39.90
CA VAL A 163 40.11 -8.19 39.08
C VAL A 163 38.89 -8.59 38.26
N ASN A 164 37.73 -8.00 38.60
CA ASN A 164 36.53 -8.03 37.77
C ASN A 164 36.73 -7.03 36.63
N THR A 165 37.16 -7.50 35.46
CA THR A 165 36.92 -6.78 34.20
C THR A 165 35.73 -7.42 33.50
N ASN A 166 34.57 -6.77 33.64
CA ASN A 166 33.45 -6.93 32.72
C ASN A 166 33.99 -6.70 31.30
N SER A 167 34.17 -7.77 30.54
CA SER A 167 34.37 -7.66 29.11
C SER A 167 32.99 -7.62 28.47
N ASP A 168 32.62 -6.42 28.02
CA ASP A 168 31.52 -6.16 27.13
C ASP A 168 31.61 -7.09 25.92
N ARG A 169 30.83 -8.17 25.92
CA ARG A 169 30.48 -8.87 24.69
C ARG A 169 29.39 -8.07 23.99
N ASP A 170 29.83 -6.99 23.36
CA ASP A 170 29.06 -6.30 22.33
C ASP A 170 28.91 -7.25 21.12
N GLY A 171 27.87 -8.06 21.16
CA GLY A 171 27.39 -8.77 19.99
C GLY A 171 26.80 -7.75 19.02
N LEU A 172 27.53 -7.41 17.96
CA LEU A 172 27.06 -6.60 16.83
C LEU A 172 25.82 -7.25 16.18
N SER A 173 24.62 -6.89 16.67
CA SER A 173 23.39 -7.05 15.90
C SER A 173 23.30 -5.90 14.90
N SER A 174 23.68 -6.13 13.64
CA SER A 174 23.37 -5.21 12.56
C SER A 174 21.91 -5.44 12.16
N ASP A 175 20.99 -4.76 12.84
CA ASP A 175 19.60 -4.67 12.39
C ASP A 175 19.58 -3.91 11.05
N THR A 176 19.19 -4.58 9.96
CA THR A 176 18.99 -3.90 8.67
C THR A 176 17.66 -3.16 8.72
N LEU A 177 17.65 -1.84 8.49
CA LEU A 177 16.41 -1.05 8.39
C LEU A 177 16.05 -0.86 6.91
N ASP A 178 14.87 -1.33 6.52
CA ASP A 178 14.45 -1.38 5.13
C ASP A 178 13.07 -0.73 4.92
N LEU A 179 12.85 -0.18 3.73
CA LEU A 179 11.51 0.21 3.28
C LEU A 179 10.71 -1.05 2.93
N ALA A 180 9.41 -0.97 3.12
CA ALA A 180 8.52 -2.10 2.90
C ALA A 180 7.10 -1.70 2.51
N PHE A 181 6.42 -2.57 1.80
CA PHE A 181 4.97 -2.56 1.69
C PHE A 181 4.35 -3.66 2.54
N PHE A 182 3.07 -3.50 2.89
CA PHE A 182 2.30 -4.59 3.48
C PHE A 182 1.99 -5.62 2.40
N ARG A 183 2.15 -6.91 2.70
CA ARG A 183 1.66 -7.99 1.84
C ARG A 183 0.12 -7.97 1.85
N ARG A 184 -0.49 -7.91 0.66
CA ARG A 184 -1.96 -7.92 0.50
C ARG A 184 -2.63 -8.98 1.39
N GLY A 185 -3.70 -8.58 2.07
CA GLY A 185 -4.49 -9.46 2.94
C GLY A 185 -3.80 -9.86 4.26
N SER A 186 -2.66 -9.27 4.62
CA SER A 186 -1.94 -9.61 5.85
C SER A 186 -1.21 -8.42 6.48
N LYS A 187 -0.72 -8.59 7.71
CA LYS A 187 0.20 -7.64 8.37
C LYS A 187 1.67 -7.87 8.00
N GLY A 188 1.96 -8.89 7.19
CA GLY A 188 3.32 -9.20 6.74
C GLY A 188 3.91 -8.08 5.89
N LYS A 189 5.24 -8.02 5.83
CA LYS A 189 5.98 -7.01 5.08
C LYS A 189 6.71 -7.64 3.89
N ILE A 190 6.81 -6.87 2.81
CA ILE A 190 7.64 -7.14 1.65
C ILE A 190 8.65 -6.00 1.61
N VAL A 191 9.93 -6.33 1.74
CA VAL A 191 11.02 -5.36 1.61
C VAL A 191 11.06 -4.86 0.17
N VAL A 192 11.22 -3.55 -0.01
CA VAL A 192 11.28 -2.92 -1.33
C VAL A 192 12.34 -1.82 -1.34
N ASP A 193 12.94 -1.57 -2.50
CA ASP A 193 13.77 -0.38 -2.73
C ASP A 193 12.95 0.81 -3.27
N GLY A 194 11.72 0.56 -3.72
CA GLY A 194 10.83 1.55 -4.33
C GLY A 194 9.64 0.85 -5.00
N THR A 195 8.94 1.57 -5.88
CA THR A 195 7.96 0.99 -6.80
C THR A 195 8.05 1.66 -8.16
N SER A 196 7.88 0.87 -9.22
CA SER A 196 7.80 1.38 -10.59
C SER A 196 6.64 2.34 -10.83
N LEU A 197 5.59 2.32 -10.00
CA LEU A 197 4.43 3.19 -10.13
C LEU A 197 4.73 4.64 -9.74
N ALA A 198 5.76 4.88 -8.93
CA ALA A 198 6.05 6.19 -8.35
C ALA A 198 7.01 7.00 -9.21
N HIS A 199 6.83 8.33 -9.20
CA HIS A 199 7.79 9.23 -9.81
C HIS A 199 9.22 8.95 -9.29
N PRO A 200 10.27 8.91 -10.15
CA PRO A 200 11.61 8.50 -9.73
C PRO A 200 12.18 9.31 -8.55
N ALA A 201 11.85 10.60 -8.45
CA ALA A 201 12.26 11.46 -7.35
C ALA A 201 11.77 10.96 -5.98
N ILE A 202 10.58 10.34 -5.92
CA ILE A 202 10.04 9.74 -4.70
C ILE A 202 10.90 8.57 -4.24
N ASN A 203 11.22 7.65 -5.15
CA ASN A 203 12.06 6.49 -4.84
C ASN A 203 13.48 6.91 -4.44
N ASN A 204 14.03 7.96 -5.06
CA ASN A 204 15.34 8.51 -4.71
C ASN A 204 15.36 9.08 -3.29
N LEU A 205 14.37 9.91 -2.95
CA LEU A 205 14.25 10.49 -1.61
C LEU A 205 13.99 9.43 -0.54
N ALA A 206 13.09 8.47 -0.81
CA ALA A 206 12.79 7.40 0.15
C ALA A 206 14.04 6.57 0.50
N ARG A 207 14.86 6.23 -0.50
CA ARG A 207 16.13 5.53 -0.29
C ARG A 207 17.13 6.39 0.50
N ALA A 208 17.25 7.67 0.18
CA ALA A 208 18.12 8.59 0.93
C ALA A 208 17.74 8.67 2.42
N ILE A 209 16.43 8.78 2.72
CA ILE A 209 15.93 8.79 4.11
C ILE A 209 16.19 7.45 4.80
N ARG A 210 15.93 6.32 4.14
CA ARG A 210 16.25 4.98 4.67
C ARG A 210 17.72 4.87 5.02
N ASP A 211 18.60 5.26 4.09
CA ASP A 211 20.04 5.12 4.25
C ASP A 211 20.56 6.03 5.37
N LEU A 212 20.02 7.24 5.51
CA LEU A 212 20.28 8.10 6.68
C LEU A 212 19.89 7.40 7.99
N LEU A 213 18.66 6.87 8.09
CA LEU A 213 18.16 6.25 9.32
C LEU A 213 18.90 4.97 9.69
N ARG A 214 19.46 4.24 8.72
CA ARG A 214 20.33 3.07 8.98
C ARG A 214 21.56 3.46 9.82
N HIS A 215 22.14 4.64 9.61
CA HIS A 215 23.30 5.10 10.38
C HIS A 215 22.94 5.50 11.82
N LYS A 216 21.66 5.80 12.09
CA LYS A 216 21.15 6.23 13.39
C LYS A 216 20.74 5.07 14.30
N ARG A 217 20.90 3.82 13.86
CA ARG A 217 20.52 2.59 14.60
C ARG A 217 19.06 2.59 15.08
N VAL A 218 18.16 3.21 14.31
CA VAL A 218 16.72 3.24 14.64
C VAL A 218 16.08 1.92 14.23
N ALA A 219 15.31 1.31 15.13
CA ALA A 219 14.60 0.07 14.83
C ALA A 219 13.27 0.33 14.11
N ALA A 220 12.89 -0.53 13.16
CA ALA A 220 11.63 -0.40 12.42
C ALA A 220 10.39 -0.35 13.33
N ARG A 221 10.45 -0.97 14.52
CA ARG A 221 9.36 -0.93 15.53
C ARG A 221 9.10 0.46 16.11
N GLN A 222 10.06 1.38 16.01
CA GLN A 222 9.94 2.76 16.52
C GLN A 222 9.39 3.70 15.44
N LEU A 223 9.43 3.27 14.18
CA LEU A 223 8.92 4.00 13.02
C LEU A 223 7.55 3.46 12.61
N LYS A 224 6.73 4.31 11.97
CA LYS A 224 5.39 3.95 11.52
C LYS A 224 5.29 3.93 10.00
N THR A 225 5.43 5.10 9.38
CA THR A 225 5.29 5.31 7.94
C THR A 225 6.26 6.38 7.48
N LEU A 226 6.82 6.22 6.30
CA LEU A 226 7.45 7.29 5.55
C LEU A 226 6.50 7.65 4.41
N LEU A 227 5.94 8.85 4.48
CA LEU A 227 5.14 9.41 3.40
C LEU A 227 6.03 10.32 2.55
N VAL A 228 6.03 10.10 1.24
CA VAL A 228 6.75 10.95 0.29
C VAL A 228 5.79 11.38 -0.81
N ARG A 229 5.87 12.65 -1.19
CA ARG A 229 5.06 13.22 -2.25
C ARG A 229 5.90 14.17 -3.10
N CYS A 230 5.62 14.25 -4.39
CA CYS A 230 6.18 15.26 -5.27
C CYS A 230 5.09 16.03 -6.03
N ASP A 231 5.46 17.17 -6.59
CA ASP A 231 4.67 17.86 -7.61
C ASP A 231 5.00 17.32 -9.02
N GLN A 232 4.37 17.86 -10.06
CA GLN A 232 4.62 17.50 -11.47
C GLN A 232 6.05 17.81 -11.93
N SER A 233 6.75 18.74 -11.27
CA SER A 233 8.16 19.02 -11.56
C SER A 233 9.12 18.01 -10.94
N GLY A 234 8.63 17.17 -10.03
CA GLY A 234 9.42 16.20 -9.29
C GLY A 234 10.02 16.75 -7.99
N SER A 235 9.64 17.95 -7.55
CA SER A 235 10.06 18.51 -6.27
C SER A 235 9.38 17.76 -5.12
N CYS A 236 10.16 17.13 -4.25
CA CYS A 236 9.65 16.24 -3.21
C CYS A 236 9.52 16.90 -1.83
N VAL A 237 8.49 16.49 -1.09
CA VAL A 237 8.33 16.67 0.35
C VAL A 237 8.16 15.32 1.03
N TRP A 238 8.52 15.24 2.30
CA TRP A 238 8.43 14.00 3.07
C TRP A 238 7.88 14.21 4.47
N GLN A 239 7.25 13.18 5.02
CA GLN A 239 6.82 13.12 6.41
C GLN A 239 7.21 11.78 7.01
N LEU A 240 8.00 11.82 8.07
CA LEU A 240 8.40 10.64 8.83
C LEU A 240 7.52 10.50 10.07
N TYR A 241 6.63 9.50 10.05
CA TYR A 241 5.77 9.17 11.17
C TYR A 241 6.51 8.21 12.12
N ILE A 242 6.67 8.63 13.38
CA ILE A 242 7.32 7.86 14.44
C ILE A 242 6.34 7.48 15.56
N LYS A 243 6.59 6.35 16.21
CA LYS A 243 5.82 5.83 17.35
C LYS A 243 6.44 6.18 18.69
N ASP A 244 7.76 6.30 18.72
CA ASP A 244 8.53 6.68 19.90
C ASP A 244 9.06 8.10 19.68
N ARG A 245 9.20 8.90 20.74
CA ARG A 245 9.84 10.21 20.63
C ARG A 245 11.34 10.02 20.51
N LEU A 246 11.87 10.30 19.33
CA LEU A 246 13.28 10.13 18.98
C LEU A 246 13.86 11.52 18.69
N PRO A 247 14.37 12.23 19.72
CA PRO A 247 14.99 13.54 19.50
C PRO A 247 16.18 13.39 18.54
N GLU A 248 16.37 14.37 17.66
CA GLU A 248 17.48 14.42 16.70
C GLU A 248 17.60 13.20 15.76
N ILE A 249 16.49 12.48 15.52
CA ILE A 249 16.46 11.38 14.54
C ILE A 249 16.93 11.80 13.15
N ILE A 250 16.60 13.04 12.75
CA ILE A 250 17.14 13.73 11.58
C ILE A 250 17.43 15.18 12.01
N THR A 251 18.65 15.66 11.82
CA THR A 251 19.03 17.05 12.14
C THR A 251 18.72 17.99 10.97
N ALA A 252 18.74 19.31 11.21
CA ALA A 252 18.53 20.30 10.15
C ALA A 252 19.57 20.17 9.01
N ASP A 253 20.84 19.94 9.35
CA ASP A 253 21.93 19.75 8.38
C ASP A 253 21.77 18.47 7.55
N GLU A 254 21.26 17.40 8.17
CA GLU A 254 20.96 16.16 7.48
C GLU A 254 19.75 16.32 6.56
N ALA A 255 18.69 16.97 7.03
CA ALA A 255 17.50 17.27 6.24
C ALA A 255 17.82 18.14 5.02
N ALA A 256 18.72 19.13 5.16
CA ALA A 256 19.16 19.99 4.07
C ALA A 256 19.95 19.26 2.97
N LYS A 257 20.52 18.08 3.27
CA LYS A 257 21.23 17.23 2.29
C LYS A 257 20.31 16.25 1.55
N LEU A 258 19.07 16.08 2.01
CA LEU A 258 18.10 15.23 1.32
C LEU A 258 17.64 15.91 0.01
N PRO A 259 17.36 15.15 -1.06
CA PRO A 259 16.84 15.69 -2.31
C PRO A 259 15.34 16.03 -2.18
N ALA A 260 15.03 17.00 -1.33
CA ALA A 260 13.67 17.43 -0.99
C ALA A 260 13.63 18.94 -0.75
N GLN A 261 12.50 19.58 -1.05
CA GLN A 261 12.28 20.99 -0.68
C GLN A 261 12.01 21.19 0.82
N GLY A 262 11.53 20.14 1.50
CA GLY A 262 11.22 20.17 2.91
C GLY A 262 10.66 18.85 3.44
N GLY A 263 10.50 18.77 4.74
CA GLY A 263 9.86 17.62 5.37
C GLY A 263 9.57 17.80 6.85
N GLU A 264 8.90 16.82 7.44
CA GLU A 264 8.46 16.88 8.83
C GLU A 264 8.69 15.57 9.57
N ILE A 265 8.96 15.66 10.87
CA ILE A 265 8.93 14.52 11.78
C ILE A 265 7.64 14.61 12.58
N ILE A 266 6.85 13.54 12.55
CA ILE A 266 5.50 13.50 13.09
C ILE A 266 5.40 12.38 14.11
N TYR A 267 5.00 12.72 15.33
CA TYR A 267 4.58 11.72 16.29
C TYR A 267 3.19 11.20 15.93
N SER A 268 3.03 9.87 15.91
CA SER A 268 1.78 9.20 15.60
C SER A 268 1.44 8.16 16.67
N ASP A 269 0.32 8.34 17.37
CA ASP A 269 -0.10 7.45 18.45
C ASP A 269 -0.02 5.98 18.00
N PRO A 270 0.79 5.14 18.67
CA PRO A 270 0.95 3.73 18.34
C PRO A 270 -0.36 2.92 18.47
N ARG A 271 -1.32 3.40 19.27
CA ARG A 271 -2.64 2.76 19.44
C ARG A 271 -3.52 2.92 18.22
N SER A 272 -3.27 3.94 17.38
CA SER A 272 -3.99 4.09 16.12
C SER A 272 -3.42 3.15 15.06
N PRO A 273 -4.26 2.33 14.38
CA PRO A 273 -3.79 1.52 13.27
C PRO A 273 -3.36 2.36 12.06
N ALA A 274 -3.85 3.60 11.95
CA ALA A 274 -3.52 4.52 10.87
C ALA A 274 -2.39 5.48 11.29
N SER A 275 -1.57 5.90 10.33
CA SER A 275 -0.61 6.98 10.51
C SER A 275 -1.33 8.31 10.53
N ARG A 276 -1.54 8.83 11.73
CA ARG A 276 -2.22 10.10 12.00
C ARG A 276 -1.25 11.09 12.59
N ILE A 277 -1.39 12.36 12.22
CA ILE A 277 -0.64 13.45 12.81
C ILE A 277 -1.17 13.68 14.21
N THR A 278 -0.47 13.14 15.22
CA THR A 278 -0.79 13.41 16.63
C THR A 278 -0.10 14.69 17.07
N GLU A 279 1.17 14.87 16.67
CA GLU A 279 1.95 16.07 16.92
C GLU A 279 3.04 16.21 15.86
N ARG A 280 3.26 17.43 15.36
CA ARG A 280 4.41 17.74 14.49
C ARG A 280 5.57 18.11 15.39
N LEU A 281 6.61 17.26 15.40
CA LEU A 281 7.77 17.42 16.28
C LEU A 281 8.79 18.39 15.71
N VAL A 282 9.08 18.26 14.41
CA VAL A 282 10.09 19.06 13.71
C VAL A 282 9.63 19.35 12.30
N HIS A 283 9.96 20.53 11.80
CA HIS A 283 9.67 21.00 10.45
C HIS A 283 10.95 21.49 9.77
N PHE A 284 11.16 21.11 8.52
CA PHE A 284 12.34 21.45 7.71
C PHE A 284 11.91 22.04 6.37
N GLY A 285 12.53 23.15 5.96
CA GLY A 285 12.36 23.73 4.63
C GLY A 285 10.91 24.15 4.32
N ASN A 286 10.50 24.00 3.07
CA ASN A 286 9.11 24.23 2.64
C ASN A 286 8.42 22.89 2.35
N THR A 287 7.30 22.64 3.03
CA THR A 287 6.53 21.39 2.88
C THR A 287 5.29 21.54 2.00
N THR A 288 5.04 22.74 1.47
CA THR A 288 3.89 23.01 0.59
C THR A 288 4.26 22.71 -0.86
N LEU A 289 3.52 21.81 -1.50
CA LEU A 289 3.63 21.54 -2.93
C LEU A 289 2.70 22.47 -3.72
N THR A 290 3.05 22.71 -4.98
CA THR A 290 2.24 23.48 -5.91
C THR A 290 2.18 22.77 -7.24
N ASP A 291 0.97 22.52 -7.74
CA ASP A 291 0.72 21.98 -9.07
C ASP A 291 -0.34 22.79 -9.79
N THR A 292 -0.42 22.65 -11.11
CA THR A 292 -1.43 23.30 -11.93
C THR A 292 -2.42 22.26 -12.44
N ILE A 293 -3.72 22.53 -12.30
CA ILE A 293 -4.79 21.70 -12.86
C ILE A 293 -5.57 22.56 -13.83
N LEU A 294 -5.54 22.23 -15.12
CA LEU A 294 -6.20 22.96 -16.19
C LEU A 294 -5.89 24.48 -16.17
N GLY A 295 -4.62 24.83 -15.89
CA GLY A 295 -4.16 26.22 -15.81
C GLY A 295 -4.40 26.92 -14.46
N VAL A 296 -5.08 26.28 -13.51
CA VAL A 296 -5.33 26.84 -12.17
C VAL A 296 -4.28 26.30 -11.17
N PRO A 297 -3.54 27.17 -10.46
CA PRO A 297 -2.56 26.72 -9.48
C PRO A 297 -3.23 26.28 -8.18
N PHE A 298 -2.81 25.13 -7.66
CA PHE A 298 -3.22 24.56 -6.38
C PHE A 298 -2.03 24.41 -5.45
N ARG A 299 -2.20 24.81 -4.19
CA ARG A 299 -1.23 24.58 -3.12
C ARG A 299 -1.78 23.55 -2.16
N TYR A 300 -0.98 22.55 -1.81
CA TYR A 300 -1.43 21.43 -0.98
C TYR A 300 -0.31 20.89 -0.10
N ALA A 301 -0.69 20.32 1.04
CA ALA A 301 0.22 19.72 2.00
C ALA A 301 0.58 18.27 1.62
N CYS A 302 1.67 17.76 2.18
CA CYS A 302 2.15 16.40 1.95
C CYS A 302 1.09 15.33 2.30
N GLU A 303 0.43 15.47 3.45
CA GLU A 303 -0.61 14.56 3.95
C GLU A 303 -1.97 14.73 3.25
N GLY A 304 -2.22 15.92 2.68
CA GLY A 304 -3.52 16.31 2.16
C GLY A 304 -4.04 15.38 1.05
N PHE A 305 -5.35 15.34 0.84
CA PHE A 305 -5.87 14.67 -0.34
C PHE A 305 -5.54 15.50 -1.59
N PHE A 306 -4.93 14.87 -2.59
CA PHE A 306 -4.66 15.43 -3.91
C PHE A 306 -4.49 14.28 -4.89
N GLN A 307 -4.90 14.48 -6.13
CA GLN A 307 -4.96 13.40 -7.13
C GLN A 307 -3.57 12.89 -7.45
N VAL A 308 -3.42 11.56 -7.49
CA VAL A 308 -2.11 10.91 -7.62
C VAL A 308 -1.61 10.79 -9.05
N ASN A 309 -2.52 10.90 -10.03
CA ASN A 309 -2.24 10.98 -11.46
C ASN A 309 -2.98 12.21 -12.00
N ILE A 310 -2.26 13.33 -12.14
CA ILE A 310 -2.83 14.62 -12.54
C ILE A 310 -3.28 14.61 -14.01
N PRO A 311 -2.50 14.11 -14.99
CA PRO A 311 -2.95 14.04 -16.38
C PRO A 311 -4.30 13.34 -16.57
N VAL A 312 -4.49 12.17 -15.95
CA VAL A 312 -5.77 11.43 -16.00
C VAL A 312 -6.88 12.20 -15.29
N TYR A 313 -6.58 12.84 -14.14
CA TYR A 313 -7.56 13.65 -13.43
C TYR A 313 -8.01 14.88 -14.24
N GLU A 314 -7.09 15.57 -14.91
CA GLU A 314 -7.42 16.67 -15.80
C GLU A 314 -8.36 16.23 -16.92
N GLN A 315 -8.12 15.04 -17.49
CA GLN A 315 -9.02 14.51 -18.50
C GLN A 315 -10.42 14.26 -17.92
N ALA A 316 -10.52 13.65 -16.75
CA ALA A 316 -11.81 13.46 -16.09
C ALA A 316 -12.56 14.79 -15.85
N LEU A 317 -11.84 15.87 -15.52
CA LEU A 317 -12.42 17.22 -15.40
C LEU A 317 -12.91 17.77 -16.75
N ARG A 318 -12.17 17.53 -17.84
CA ARG A 318 -12.60 17.92 -19.20
C ARG A 318 -13.89 17.20 -19.59
N ASP A 319 -13.98 15.90 -19.30
CA ASP A 319 -15.16 15.09 -19.60
C ASP A 319 -16.36 15.55 -18.75
N MET A 320 -16.17 15.75 -17.44
CA MET A 320 -17.21 16.25 -16.54
C MET A 320 -17.76 17.62 -16.96
N ARG A 321 -16.91 18.50 -17.50
CA ARG A 321 -17.31 19.83 -17.98
C ARG A 321 -18.36 19.77 -19.09
N GLU A 322 -18.33 18.73 -19.94
CA GLU A 322 -19.31 18.56 -21.02
C GLU A 322 -20.74 18.31 -20.52
N TRP A 323 -20.86 17.83 -19.27
CA TRP A 323 -22.11 17.49 -18.62
C TRP A 323 -22.54 18.54 -17.60
N ALA A 324 -21.58 19.16 -16.89
CA ALA A 324 -21.85 20.15 -15.85
C ALA A 324 -22.57 21.41 -16.36
N GLY A 325 -22.42 21.77 -17.65
CA GLY A 325 -23.07 22.94 -18.25
C GLY A 325 -24.50 22.72 -18.76
N ARG A 326 -25.02 21.48 -18.74
CA ARG A 326 -26.29 21.16 -19.42
C ARG A 326 -27.55 21.46 -18.59
N ASP A 327 -27.43 21.76 -17.30
CA ASP A 327 -28.57 21.92 -16.37
C ASP A 327 -28.66 23.28 -15.65
N CYS A 328 -28.45 24.39 -16.36
CA CYS A 328 -28.79 25.73 -15.82
C CYS A 328 -29.86 26.51 -16.61
N ASN A 329 -30.12 26.18 -17.88
CA ASN A 329 -30.99 27.00 -18.75
C ASN A 329 -32.17 26.25 -19.41
N SER A 330 -32.41 24.98 -19.10
CA SER A 330 -33.42 24.16 -19.81
C SER A 330 -34.60 23.67 -18.96
N GLN A 331 -34.71 24.06 -17.67
CA GLN A 331 -35.84 23.71 -16.80
C GLN A 331 -36.77 24.89 -16.45
N HIS A 332 -37.04 25.77 -17.42
CA HIS A 332 -38.19 26.68 -17.37
C HIS A 332 -39.04 26.58 -18.63
N SER A 333 -39.48 25.37 -18.98
CA SER A 333 -40.69 25.20 -19.80
C SER A 333 -41.33 23.84 -19.54
N GLY A 334 -42.28 23.84 -18.60
CA GLY A 334 -43.47 22.98 -18.65
C GLY A 334 -43.30 21.48 -18.45
N ARG A 335 -43.18 21.03 -17.20
CA ARG A 335 -43.84 19.80 -16.74
C ARG A 335 -44.36 19.99 -15.31
N GLN A 336 -45.65 20.30 -15.22
CA GLN A 336 -46.43 20.18 -13.98
C GLN A 336 -46.37 18.72 -13.53
N LEU A 337 -45.73 18.46 -12.39
CA LEU A 337 -45.92 17.22 -11.63
C LEU A 337 -46.95 17.53 -10.54
N GLY A 338 -48.08 16.84 -10.63
CA GLY A 338 -49.23 17.00 -9.76
C GLY A 338 -48.89 16.75 -8.29
N HIS A 339 -49.47 17.59 -7.44
CA HIS A 339 -49.52 17.41 -6.01
C HIS A 339 -50.09 16.02 -5.65
N HIS A 340 -49.34 15.24 -4.87
CA HIS A 340 -49.96 14.32 -3.92
C HIS A 340 -49.39 14.51 -2.51
N GLN A 341 -50.36 14.70 -1.60
CA GLN A 341 -50.28 14.99 -0.18
C GLN A 341 -49.29 14.16 0.64
N LYS A 342 -48.62 14.87 1.55
CA LYS A 342 -47.99 14.33 2.77
C LYS A 342 -49.01 13.60 3.64
N LYS A 343 -48.65 12.41 4.13
CA LYS A 343 -49.08 11.91 5.43
C LYS A 343 -47.86 11.61 6.29
N SER A 344 -47.93 12.12 7.51
CA SER A 344 -47.02 12.01 8.64
C SER A 344 -47.15 10.66 9.36
N GLU A 345 -46.06 10.23 9.99
CA GLU A 345 -45.88 9.29 11.13
C GLU A 345 -44.57 8.52 10.88
N GLN A 346 -43.68 8.16 11.81
CA GLN A 346 -43.57 8.31 13.26
C GLN A 346 -42.07 8.12 13.59
N GLN A 347 -41.62 8.77 14.66
CA GLN A 347 -40.29 8.59 15.24
C GLN A 347 -40.07 7.15 15.71
N GLY A 348 -38.98 6.55 15.27
CA GLY A 348 -38.45 5.29 15.79
C GLY A 348 -36.94 5.39 15.94
N THR A 349 -36.50 5.52 17.19
CA THR A 349 -35.09 5.47 17.61
C THR A 349 -34.47 4.11 17.26
N ASN A 350 -33.34 4.10 16.55
CA ASN A 350 -32.49 2.92 16.52
C ASN A 350 -31.01 3.30 16.55
N SER A 351 -30.34 2.76 17.56
CA SER A 351 -28.93 2.92 17.90
C SER A 351 -27.99 2.47 16.79
N GLN A 352 -27.13 3.37 16.31
CA GLN A 352 -26.00 3.04 15.44
C GLN A 352 -24.82 2.55 16.28
N HIS A 353 -24.55 1.24 16.23
CA HIS A 353 -23.19 0.72 16.47
C HIS A 353 -22.37 0.96 15.20
N GLY A 354 -21.59 2.04 15.17
CA GLY A 354 -20.64 2.33 14.11
C GLY A 354 -19.35 1.52 14.27
N SER A 355 -19.22 0.40 13.57
CA SER A 355 -17.92 -0.26 13.36
C SER A 355 -17.18 0.45 12.21
N SER A 356 -16.33 1.42 12.55
CA SER A 356 -15.49 2.15 11.60
C SER A 356 -14.27 1.31 11.18
N ASN A 357 -14.40 0.53 10.11
CA ASN A 357 -13.25 0.04 9.34
C ASN A 357 -13.06 0.95 8.12
N SER A 358 -12.44 2.11 8.32
CA SER A 358 -11.98 2.98 7.24
C SER A 358 -10.64 2.46 6.72
N PHE A 359 -10.67 1.43 5.88
CA PHE A 359 -9.60 1.22 4.90
C PHE A 359 -9.99 2.04 3.68
N SER A 360 -9.22 3.07 3.39
CA SER A 360 -9.24 3.76 2.11
C SER A 360 -8.68 2.83 1.04
N GLU A 361 -9.47 1.85 0.63
CA GLU A 361 -9.34 1.26 -0.70
C GLU A 361 -9.80 2.33 -1.69
N GLY A 362 -8.87 3.20 -2.07
CA GLY A 362 -9.04 4.00 -3.28
C GLY A 362 -9.09 3.02 -4.44
N PHE A 363 -10.30 2.72 -4.91
CA PHE A 363 -10.50 2.13 -6.22
C PHE A 363 -9.99 3.14 -7.26
N ALA A 364 -8.74 2.99 -7.66
CA ALA A 364 -8.27 3.55 -8.90
C ALA A 364 -8.84 2.65 -10.01
N PHE A 365 -9.95 3.06 -10.59
CA PHE A 365 -10.30 2.64 -11.95
C PHE A 365 -9.44 3.45 -12.91
#